data_AF-A0A2P6SCC1-F1
#
_entry.id   AF-A0A2P6SCC1-F1
#
_cell.length_a   1.000
_cell.length_b   1.000
_cell.length_c   1.000
_cell.angle_alpha   90.00
_cell.angle_beta   90.00
_cell.angle_gamma   90.00
#
_symmetry.space_group_name_H-M   'P 1'
#
loop_
_entity.id
_entity.type
_entity.pdbx_description
1 polymer ?
#
loop_
_entity_poly.entity_id
_entity_poly.type
_entity_poly.pdbx_seq_one_letter_code
_entity_poly.pdbx_strand_id
1 'polypeptide(L)'
;MESSDPPPSINFGTAEALDHIRSLTDVGAMTRLLHECIAYQRALDLNLDHLLSQRSDLDKHLSNLQKSSQVLDIVKSDADHVLSNVSSTCDLADHVSAKVRELDLAQSRVNSTLLRLDAIVERTNCIDGVKQALDGQDYESAAKFVQRFTQIESEYRDSGSEQRDQLMESKKQLESIVKKKLSAAVDQRDHPNVLRFIRLYTPLGIEEEGLQAYVSYLRKVIGMRSRLEFEHLMELMEQKNNQNQQVNFVGCLTNLFKDIVLAIEENDEILRGSVGKMGLFMLFVSFKRSVIRGGL
;
A
#
# COMPACT_ATOMS: atom_id res chain seq x y z
N MET A 1 -55.07 -3.99 84.76
CA MET A 1 -54.24 -2.84 85.21
C MET A 1 -53.95 -3.08 86.67
N GLU A 2 -52.72 -3.42 86.99
CA GLU A 2 -51.94 -2.72 88.01
C GLU A 2 -50.51 -3.25 87.87
N SER A 3 -49.66 -2.38 87.33
CA SER A 3 -48.22 -2.53 87.19
C SER A 3 -47.58 -2.65 88.57
N SER A 4 -47.08 -3.83 88.92
CA SER A 4 -46.16 -3.98 90.05
C SER A 4 -44.75 -3.75 89.53
N ASP A 5 -44.35 -2.49 89.57
CA ASP A 5 -43.00 -2.01 89.24
C ASP A 5 -41.92 -2.85 89.95
N PRO A 6 -40.77 -3.11 89.30
CA PRO A 6 -39.65 -3.75 89.96
C PRO A 6 -39.23 -2.92 91.19
N PRO A 7 -38.84 -3.55 92.30
CA PRO A 7 -38.43 -2.83 93.50
C PRO A 7 -37.30 -1.84 93.15
N PRO A 8 -37.27 -0.67 93.80
CA PRO A 8 -36.31 0.38 93.46
C PRO A 8 -34.90 -0.19 93.65
N SER A 9 -34.16 -0.30 92.56
CA SER A 9 -32.74 -0.65 92.62
C SER A 9 -32.03 0.47 93.37
N ILE A 10 -31.75 0.24 94.65
CA ILE A 10 -31.01 1.20 95.46
C ILE A 10 -29.64 1.33 94.83
N ASN A 11 -29.30 2.51 94.35
CA ASN A 11 -27.94 2.80 93.91
C ASN A 11 -27.05 2.89 95.15
N PHE A 12 -26.47 1.75 95.53
CA PHE A 12 -25.52 1.66 96.65
C PHE A 12 -24.31 2.57 96.35
N GLY A 13 -24.30 3.75 96.98
CA GLY A 13 -23.33 4.82 96.73
C GLY A 13 -23.87 6.24 96.84
N THR A 14 -25.19 6.44 96.87
CA THR A 14 -25.83 7.75 97.07
C THR A 14 -26.18 8.00 98.55
N ALA A 15 -26.33 9.27 98.94
CA ALA A 15 -26.70 9.67 100.31
C ALA A 15 -28.06 9.07 100.76
N GLU A 16 -28.97 8.87 99.80
CA GLU A 16 -30.30 8.29 100.02
C GLU A 16 -30.24 6.83 100.50
N ALA A 17 -29.25 6.05 100.03
CA ALA A 17 -29.03 4.69 100.49
C ALA A 17 -28.59 4.64 101.98
N LEU A 18 -27.80 5.63 102.41
CA LEU A 18 -27.32 5.74 103.80
C LEU A 18 -28.44 6.15 104.77
N ASP A 19 -29.35 7.01 104.34
CA ASP A 19 -30.52 7.39 105.14
C ASP A 19 -31.53 6.23 105.24
N HIS A 20 -31.68 5.44 104.17
CA HIS A 20 -32.47 4.21 104.20
C HIS A 20 -31.90 3.20 105.22
N ILE A 21 -30.57 2.98 105.21
CA ILE A 21 -29.86 2.10 106.16
C ILE A 21 -30.09 2.53 107.62
N ARG A 22 -30.10 3.84 107.90
CA ARG A 22 -30.31 4.38 109.25
C ARG A 22 -31.74 4.22 109.77
N SER A 23 -32.71 4.10 108.89
CA SER A 23 -34.14 3.95 109.24
C SER A 23 -34.58 2.51 109.52
N LEU A 24 -33.74 1.51 109.24
CA LEU A 24 -34.09 0.10 109.40
C LEU A 24 -33.85 -0.39 110.83
N THR A 25 -34.93 -0.87 111.47
CA THR A 25 -34.91 -1.46 112.82
C THR A 25 -35.30 -2.95 112.82
N ASP A 26 -35.62 -3.53 111.66
CA ASP A 26 -36.01 -4.93 111.48
C ASP A 26 -34.85 -5.76 110.88
N VAL A 27 -34.58 -6.91 111.51
CA VAL A 27 -33.50 -7.84 111.11
C VAL A 27 -33.80 -8.49 109.75
N GLY A 28 -35.08 -8.70 109.40
CA GLY A 28 -35.49 -9.24 108.11
C GLY A 28 -35.24 -8.26 106.95
N ALA A 29 -35.55 -6.98 107.16
CA ALA A 29 -35.28 -5.93 106.17
C ALA A 29 -33.78 -5.65 105.99
N MET A 30 -32.99 -5.68 107.08
CA MET A 30 -31.54 -5.52 107.03
C MET A 30 -30.85 -6.67 106.27
N THR A 31 -31.30 -7.91 106.47
CA THR A 31 -30.78 -9.06 105.72
C THR A 31 -31.14 -9.01 104.23
N ARG A 32 -32.34 -8.56 103.86
CA ARG A 32 -32.71 -8.37 102.43
C ARG A 32 -31.83 -7.33 101.74
N LEU A 33 -31.61 -6.18 102.37
CA LEU A 33 -30.73 -5.13 101.82
C LEU A 33 -29.28 -5.57 101.75
N LEU A 34 -28.82 -6.39 102.69
CA LEU A 34 -27.49 -7.01 102.61
C LEU A 34 -27.40 -7.95 101.40
N HIS A 35 -28.40 -8.81 101.16
CA HIS A 35 -28.40 -9.68 99.98
C HIS A 35 -28.47 -8.88 98.68
N GLU A 36 -29.22 -7.78 98.65
CA GLU A 36 -29.31 -6.87 97.51
C GLU A 36 -27.98 -6.15 97.25
N CYS A 37 -27.32 -5.66 98.30
CA CYS A 37 -25.99 -5.06 98.22
C CYS A 37 -24.94 -6.07 97.74
N ILE A 38 -24.97 -7.31 98.25
CA ILE A 38 -24.09 -8.39 97.78
C ILE A 38 -24.35 -8.73 96.31
N ALA A 39 -25.62 -8.75 95.88
CA ALA A 39 -25.96 -8.99 94.48
C ALA A 39 -25.48 -7.84 93.56
N TYR A 40 -25.64 -6.60 94.00
CA TYR A 40 -25.15 -5.42 93.29
C TYR A 40 -23.62 -5.42 93.18
N GLN A 41 -22.90 -5.72 94.28
CA GLN A 41 -21.45 -5.82 94.27
C GLN A 41 -20.96 -6.91 93.32
N ARG A 42 -21.59 -8.09 93.33
CA ARG A 42 -21.26 -9.16 92.36
C ARG A 42 -21.53 -8.76 90.92
N ALA A 43 -22.61 -8.04 90.64
CA ALA A 43 -22.90 -7.54 89.30
C ALA A 43 -21.88 -6.49 88.84
N LEU A 44 -21.44 -5.62 89.74
CA LEU A 44 -20.38 -4.65 89.49
C LEU A 44 -19.04 -5.34 89.22
N ASP A 45 -18.68 -6.34 90.01
CA ASP A 45 -17.47 -7.14 89.85
C ASP A 45 -17.46 -7.86 88.49
N LEU A 46 -18.58 -8.45 88.08
CA LEU A 46 -18.71 -9.09 86.76
C LEU A 46 -18.55 -8.09 85.59
N ASN A 47 -19.11 -6.89 85.72
CA ASN A 47 -18.95 -5.84 84.71
C ASN A 47 -17.51 -5.33 84.65
N LEU A 48 -16.85 -5.21 85.81
CA LEU A 48 -15.45 -4.83 85.89
C LEU A 48 -14.56 -5.90 85.26
N ASP A 49 -14.78 -7.17 85.57
CA ASP A 49 -14.07 -8.30 84.96
C ASP A 49 -14.28 -8.34 83.45
N HIS A 50 -15.50 -8.05 82.98
CA HIS A 50 -15.78 -7.95 81.56
C HIS A 50 -14.99 -6.80 80.90
N LEU A 51 -15.00 -5.60 81.47
CA LEU A 51 -14.24 -4.46 80.96
C LEU A 51 -12.72 -4.70 81.00
N LEU A 52 -12.22 -5.34 82.07
CA LEU A 52 -10.81 -5.71 82.19
C LEU A 52 -10.41 -6.75 81.13
N SER A 53 -11.30 -7.69 80.81
CA SER A 53 -11.05 -8.68 79.75
C SER A 53 -10.94 -8.04 78.37
N GLN A 54 -11.80 -7.06 78.06
CA GLN A 54 -11.80 -6.33 76.79
C GLN A 54 -10.53 -5.52 76.56
N ARG A 55 -9.91 -5.00 77.63
CA ARG A 55 -8.65 -4.26 77.55
C ARG A 55 -7.54 -5.08 76.89
N SER A 56 -7.46 -6.38 77.22
CA SER A 56 -6.44 -7.27 76.67
C SER A 56 -6.60 -7.50 75.16
N ASP A 57 -7.84 -7.54 74.67
CA ASP A 57 -8.12 -7.69 73.25
C ASP A 57 -7.88 -6.39 72.49
N LEU A 58 -8.22 -5.24 73.10
CA LEU A 58 -7.91 -3.93 72.53
C LEU A 58 -6.40 -3.72 72.38
N ASP A 59 -5.61 -4.11 73.39
CA ASP A 59 -4.15 -4.05 73.33
C ASP A 59 -3.58 -4.94 72.19
N LYS A 60 -4.15 -6.14 71.99
CA LYS A 60 -3.77 -7.01 70.85
C LYS A 60 -4.10 -6.33 69.52
N HIS A 61 -5.30 -5.77 69.37
CA HIS A 61 -5.70 -5.06 68.16
C HIS A 61 -4.81 -3.85 67.85
N LEU A 62 -4.46 -3.06 68.88
CA LEU A 62 -3.56 -1.92 68.74
C LEU A 62 -2.15 -2.39 68.32
N SER A 63 -1.63 -3.46 68.93
CA SER A 63 -0.35 -4.03 68.54
C SER A 63 -0.34 -4.56 67.10
N ASN A 64 -1.45 -5.13 66.63
CA ASN A 64 -1.60 -5.59 65.25
C ASN A 64 -1.71 -4.41 64.28
N LEU A 65 -2.43 -3.35 64.65
CA LEU A 65 -2.50 -2.12 63.86
C LEU A 65 -1.12 -1.49 63.72
N GLN A 66 -0.35 -1.42 64.82
CA GLN A 66 1.01 -0.89 64.81
C GLN A 66 1.94 -1.71 63.89
N LYS A 67 1.84 -3.06 63.91
CA LYS A 67 2.56 -3.92 62.95
C LYS A 67 2.14 -3.66 61.52
N SER A 68 0.83 -3.51 61.27
CA SER A 68 0.32 -3.23 59.91
C SER A 68 0.76 -1.86 59.39
N SER A 69 0.91 -0.86 60.27
CA SER A 69 1.46 0.45 59.92
C SER A 69 2.90 0.33 59.40
N GLN A 70 3.74 -0.46 60.06
CA GLN A 70 5.12 -0.69 59.63
C GLN A 70 5.17 -1.38 58.25
N VAL A 71 4.27 -2.33 58.00
CA VAL A 71 4.15 -2.98 56.68
C VAL A 71 3.70 -1.98 55.62
N LEU A 72 2.75 -1.09 55.93
CA LEU A 72 2.31 -0.05 55.00
C LEU A 72 3.43 0.94 54.66
N ASP A 73 4.31 1.28 55.60
CA ASP A 73 5.46 2.14 55.34
C ASP A 73 6.46 1.47 54.38
N ILE A 74 6.70 0.16 54.54
CA ILE A 74 7.54 -0.61 53.61
C ILE A 74 6.89 -0.67 52.23
N VAL A 75 5.61 -1.01 52.15
CA VAL A 75 4.87 -1.07 50.87
C VAL A 75 4.87 0.29 50.18
N LYS A 76 4.75 1.38 50.93
CA LYS A 76 4.85 2.73 50.38
C LYS A 76 6.24 2.99 49.80
N SER A 77 7.30 2.66 50.53
CA SER A 77 8.68 2.79 50.03
C SER A 77 8.89 1.97 48.75
N ASP A 78 8.43 0.73 48.73
CA ASP A 78 8.52 -0.15 47.56
C ASP A 78 7.71 0.41 46.38
N ALA A 79 6.52 0.95 46.62
CA ALA A 79 5.71 1.59 45.59
C ALA A 79 6.40 2.84 45.01
N ASP A 80 7.02 3.67 45.85
CA ASP A 80 7.79 4.83 45.42
C ASP A 80 9.01 4.41 44.57
N HIS A 81 9.70 3.33 44.97
CA HIS A 81 10.79 2.74 44.18
C HIS A 81 10.31 2.20 42.82
N VAL A 82 9.20 1.47 42.79
CA VAL A 82 8.62 0.97 41.54
C VAL A 82 8.20 2.13 40.65
N LEU A 83 7.59 3.19 41.19
CA LEU A 83 7.20 4.36 40.44
C LEU A 83 8.41 5.07 39.82
N SER A 84 9.50 5.22 40.57
CA SER A 84 10.76 5.78 40.06
C SER A 84 11.37 4.93 38.94
N ASN A 85 11.37 3.60 39.11
CA ASN A 85 11.87 2.67 38.08
C ASN A 85 11.01 2.70 36.82
N VAL A 86 9.68 2.75 36.96
CA VAL A 86 8.73 2.84 35.83
C VAL A 86 8.92 4.17 35.10
N SER A 87 9.07 5.28 35.82
CA SER A 87 9.36 6.58 35.21
C SER A 87 10.66 6.54 34.41
N SER A 88 11.74 6.03 35.02
CA SER A 88 13.05 5.91 34.36
C SER A 88 12.98 5.00 33.12
N THR A 89 12.18 3.93 33.19
CA THR A 89 11.95 3.02 32.06
C THR A 89 11.13 3.69 30.95
N CYS A 90 10.13 4.50 31.31
CA CYS A 90 9.35 5.29 30.36
C CYS A 90 10.24 6.29 29.63
N ASP A 91 11.08 7.02 30.36
CA ASP A 91 12.03 7.96 29.77
C ASP A 91 12.98 7.23 28.82
N LEU A 92 13.53 6.09 29.21
CA LEU A 92 14.40 5.30 28.34
C LEU A 92 13.64 4.81 27.09
N ALA A 93 12.40 4.33 27.24
CA ALA A 93 11.57 3.88 26.12
C ALA A 93 11.27 5.02 25.13
N ASP A 94 11.03 6.24 25.63
CA ASP A 94 10.83 7.42 24.80
C ASP A 94 12.11 7.79 24.04
N HIS A 95 13.27 7.74 24.69
CA HIS A 95 14.56 7.98 24.05
C HIS A 95 14.87 6.93 22.99
N VAL A 96 14.66 5.64 23.28
CA VAL A 96 14.84 4.55 22.32
C VAL A 96 13.87 4.73 21.14
N SER A 97 12.61 5.03 21.39
CA SER A 97 11.61 5.26 20.35
C SER A 97 11.92 6.47 19.48
N ALA A 98 12.50 7.54 20.04
CA ALA A 98 13.00 8.67 19.27
C ALA A 98 14.17 8.27 18.37
N LYS A 99 15.14 7.51 18.90
CA LYS A 99 16.29 7.04 18.12
C LYS A 99 15.91 6.06 17.01
N VAL A 100 14.94 5.18 17.26
CA VAL A 100 14.39 4.29 16.23
C VAL A 100 13.74 5.10 15.10
N ARG A 101 12.93 6.12 15.43
CA ARG A 101 12.34 7.01 14.42
C ARG A 101 13.38 7.76 13.58
N GLU A 102 14.45 8.24 14.22
CA GLU A 102 15.57 8.87 13.49
C GLU A 102 16.26 7.87 12.55
N LEU A 103 16.45 6.63 13.01
CA LEU A 103 17.05 5.55 12.21
C LEU A 103 16.15 5.14 11.05
N ASP A 104 14.85 5.03 11.25
CA ASP A 104 13.87 4.72 10.20
C ASP A 104 13.86 5.81 9.11
N LEU A 105 13.94 7.07 9.51
CA LEU A 105 14.07 8.19 8.57
C LEU A 105 15.38 8.13 7.78
N ALA A 106 16.50 7.82 8.45
CA ALA A 106 17.78 7.63 7.79
C ALA A 106 17.73 6.44 6.80
N GLN A 107 17.15 5.31 7.21
CA GLN A 107 16.99 4.12 6.38
C GLN A 107 16.10 4.40 5.16
N SER A 108 14.98 5.11 5.36
CA SER A 108 14.10 5.52 4.25
C SER A 108 14.83 6.41 3.24
N ARG A 109 15.64 7.37 3.72
CA ARG A 109 16.49 8.20 2.85
C ARG A 109 17.52 7.35 2.10
N VAL A 110 18.21 6.43 2.77
CA VAL A 110 19.19 5.53 2.14
C VAL A 110 18.53 4.65 1.08
N ASN A 111 17.36 4.09 1.35
CA ASN A 111 16.61 3.31 0.37
C ASN A 111 16.22 4.16 -0.85
N SER A 112 15.80 5.41 -0.64
CA SER A 112 15.49 6.32 -1.75
C SER A 112 16.71 6.64 -2.61
N THR A 113 17.89 6.80 -2.00
CA THR A 113 19.14 7.03 -2.73
C THR A 113 19.61 5.78 -3.45
N LEU A 114 19.40 4.60 -2.87
CA LEU A 114 19.73 3.31 -3.49
C LEU A 114 18.87 3.12 -4.75
N LEU A 115 17.55 3.33 -4.69
CA LEU A 115 16.69 3.27 -5.87
C LEU A 115 17.11 4.26 -6.96
N ARG A 116 17.57 5.46 -6.59
CA ARG A 116 18.13 6.43 -7.54
C ARG A 116 19.44 5.94 -8.15
N LEU A 117 20.32 5.32 -7.36
CA LEU A 117 21.57 4.73 -7.85
C LEU A 117 21.31 3.56 -8.79
N ASP A 118 20.38 2.66 -8.45
CA ASP A 118 19.95 1.56 -9.32
C ASP A 118 19.45 2.10 -10.67
N ALA A 119 18.64 3.16 -10.65
CA ALA A 119 18.19 3.82 -11.87
C ALA A 119 19.35 4.44 -12.68
N ILE A 120 20.40 4.95 -12.04
CA ILE A 120 21.60 5.48 -12.75
C ILE A 120 22.42 4.34 -13.37
N VAL A 121 22.59 3.23 -12.64
CA VAL A 121 23.27 2.03 -13.15
C VAL A 121 22.50 1.47 -14.34
N GLU A 122 21.18 1.35 -14.23
CA GLU A 122 20.34 0.84 -15.31
C GLU A 122 20.38 1.74 -16.55
N ARG A 123 20.42 3.07 -16.39
CA ARG A 123 20.66 4.00 -17.50
C ARG A 123 21.98 3.75 -18.20
N THR A 124 23.04 3.57 -17.43
CA THR A 124 24.39 3.31 -17.97
C THR A 124 24.39 2.01 -18.75
N ASN A 125 23.80 0.94 -18.19
CA ASN A 125 23.63 -0.33 -18.88
C ASN A 125 22.80 -0.20 -20.17
N CYS A 126 21.76 0.64 -20.19
CA CYS A 126 20.99 0.90 -21.41
C CYS A 126 21.83 1.63 -22.46
N ILE A 127 22.64 2.63 -22.08
CA ILE A 127 23.51 3.35 -23.02
C ILE A 127 24.56 2.40 -23.61
N ASP A 128 25.22 1.60 -22.77
CA ASP A 128 26.23 0.65 -23.21
C ASP A 128 25.61 -0.47 -24.05
N GLY A 129 24.43 -0.96 -23.65
CA GLY A 129 23.65 -1.94 -24.40
C GLY A 129 23.22 -1.42 -25.78
N VAL A 130 22.81 -0.15 -25.90
CA VAL A 130 22.51 0.46 -27.21
C VAL A 130 23.77 0.57 -28.07
N LYS A 131 24.89 1.03 -27.52
CA LYS A 131 26.16 1.12 -28.28
C LYS A 131 26.60 -0.25 -28.78
N GLN A 132 26.61 -1.26 -27.91
CA GLN A 132 26.98 -2.63 -28.28
C GLN A 132 26.02 -3.22 -29.33
N ALA A 133 24.72 -2.98 -29.18
CA ALA A 133 23.71 -3.46 -30.13
C ALA A 133 23.83 -2.74 -31.50
N LEU A 134 24.19 -1.46 -31.52
CA LEU A 134 24.49 -0.72 -32.74
C LEU A 134 25.73 -1.27 -33.45
N ASP A 135 26.79 -1.58 -32.70
CA ASP A 135 28.01 -2.20 -33.24
C ASP A 135 27.74 -3.60 -33.82
N GLY A 136 26.89 -4.38 -33.14
CA GLY A 136 26.45 -5.70 -33.57
C GLY A 136 25.37 -5.71 -34.66
N GLN A 137 24.89 -4.53 -35.09
CA GLN A 137 23.76 -4.36 -36.01
C GLN A 137 22.44 -5.03 -35.54
N ASP A 138 22.30 -5.25 -34.22
CA ASP A 138 21.08 -5.76 -33.61
C ASP A 138 20.16 -4.61 -33.19
N TYR A 139 19.35 -4.15 -34.15
CA TYR A 139 18.43 -3.04 -33.95
C TYR A 139 17.25 -3.36 -33.02
N GLU A 140 16.91 -4.65 -32.83
CA GLU A 140 15.81 -5.06 -31.95
C GLU A 140 16.19 -4.91 -30.47
N SER A 141 17.37 -5.40 -30.11
CA SER A 141 17.90 -5.24 -28.77
C SER A 141 18.14 -3.76 -28.45
N ALA A 142 18.68 -2.99 -29.41
CA ALA A 142 18.87 -1.55 -29.26
C ALA A 142 17.54 -0.82 -28.96
N ALA A 143 16.48 -1.16 -29.68
CA ALA A 143 15.16 -0.56 -29.48
C ALA A 143 14.58 -0.87 -28.09
N LYS A 144 14.76 -2.10 -27.58
CA LYS A 144 14.33 -2.48 -26.22
C LYS A 144 15.07 -1.68 -25.14
N PHE A 145 16.38 -1.47 -25.29
CA PHE A 145 17.15 -0.64 -24.35
C PHE A 145 16.70 0.82 -24.36
N VAL A 146 16.38 1.39 -25.53
CA VAL A 146 15.81 2.75 -25.66
C VAL A 146 14.44 2.84 -24.99
N GLN A 147 13.57 1.84 -25.18
CA GLN A 147 12.26 1.79 -24.52
C GLN A 147 12.41 1.74 -22.99
N ARG A 148 13.29 0.87 -22.49
CA ARG A 148 13.55 0.72 -21.06
C ARG A 148 14.08 2.01 -20.45
N PHE A 149 15.00 2.69 -21.11
CA PHE A 149 15.47 4.00 -20.65
C PHE A 149 14.35 5.05 -20.63
N THR A 150 13.50 5.09 -21.66
CA THR A 150 12.39 6.05 -21.72
C THR A 150 11.41 5.82 -20.55
N GLN A 151 11.19 4.57 -20.15
CA GLN A 151 10.43 4.22 -18.97
C GLN A 151 11.11 4.71 -17.68
N ILE A 152 12.41 4.45 -17.51
CA ILE A 152 13.19 4.89 -16.33
C ILE A 152 13.21 6.43 -16.23
N GLU A 153 13.31 7.15 -17.35
CA GLU A 153 13.24 8.61 -17.39
C GLU A 153 11.87 9.16 -16.96
N SER A 154 10.79 8.42 -17.23
CA SER A 154 9.45 8.81 -16.78
C SER A 154 9.30 8.69 -15.26
N GLU A 155 9.99 7.73 -14.64
CA GLU A 155 9.95 7.48 -13.20
C GLU A 155 10.96 8.35 -12.43
N TYR A 156 12.12 8.66 -13.01
CA TYR A 156 13.25 9.31 -12.33
C TYR A 156 13.85 10.49 -13.12
N ARG A 157 13.08 11.55 -13.36
CA ARG A 157 13.46 12.69 -14.23
C ARG A 157 14.72 13.50 -13.82
N ASP A 158 15.27 13.27 -12.63
CA ASP A 158 16.30 14.11 -12.00
C ASP A 158 17.75 13.83 -12.44
N SER A 159 18.00 12.84 -13.31
CA SER A 159 19.37 12.35 -13.53
C SER A 159 20.05 13.00 -14.74
N GLY A 160 21.22 13.61 -14.48
CA GLY A 160 22.26 14.11 -15.40
C GLY A 160 21.92 14.29 -16.89
N SER A 161 21.92 15.54 -17.35
CA SER A 161 21.72 15.91 -18.76
C SER A 161 22.63 15.14 -19.73
N GLU A 162 23.87 14.84 -19.32
CA GLU A 162 24.85 14.18 -20.20
C GLU A 162 24.48 12.75 -20.59
N GLN A 163 24.00 11.92 -19.66
CA GLN A 163 23.58 10.54 -19.96
C GLN A 163 22.37 10.54 -20.90
N ARG A 164 21.45 11.48 -20.65
CA ARG A 164 20.28 11.71 -21.48
C ARG A 164 20.65 12.18 -22.88
N ASP A 165 21.61 13.10 -23.00
CA ASP A 165 22.07 13.60 -24.28
C ASP A 165 22.77 12.51 -25.10
N GLN A 166 23.61 11.68 -24.47
CA GLN A 166 24.25 10.54 -25.11
C GLN A 166 23.25 9.50 -25.61
N LEU A 167 22.21 9.20 -24.84
CA LEU A 167 21.18 8.29 -25.32
C LEU A 167 20.32 8.92 -26.40
N MET A 168 19.94 10.20 -26.27
CA MET A 168 19.17 10.88 -27.31
C MET A 168 19.93 10.92 -28.64
N GLU A 169 21.25 11.06 -28.59
CA GLU A 169 22.11 10.94 -29.77
C GLU A 169 22.09 9.51 -30.33
N SER A 170 22.29 8.50 -29.47
CA SER A 170 22.25 7.08 -29.88
C SER A 170 20.88 6.68 -30.44
N LYS A 171 19.80 7.22 -29.87
CA LYS A 171 18.42 7.06 -30.33
C LYS A 171 18.23 7.67 -31.71
N LYS A 172 18.68 8.92 -31.93
CA LYS A 172 18.63 9.57 -33.25
C LYS A 172 19.43 8.80 -34.30
N GLN A 173 20.58 8.25 -33.92
CA GLN A 173 21.38 7.42 -34.80
C GLN A 173 20.63 6.14 -35.18
N LEU A 174 20.04 5.44 -34.20
CA LEU A 174 19.21 4.27 -34.43
C LEU A 174 18.01 4.59 -35.34
N GLU A 175 17.30 5.69 -35.09
CA GLU A 175 16.18 6.17 -35.92
C GLU A 175 16.61 6.42 -37.37
N SER A 176 17.76 7.08 -37.58
CA SER A 176 18.30 7.36 -38.91
C SER A 176 18.64 6.07 -39.66
N ILE A 177 19.26 5.10 -38.97
CA ILE A 177 19.60 3.80 -39.55
C ILE A 177 18.33 3.01 -39.90
N VAL A 178 17.37 2.94 -38.97
CA VAL A 178 16.09 2.23 -39.18
C VAL A 178 15.31 2.86 -40.33
N LYS A 179 15.24 4.20 -40.41
CA LYS A 179 14.59 4.91 -41.54
C LYS A 179 15.24 4.56 -42.88
N LYS A 180 16.57 4.56 -42.95
CA LYS A 180 17.32 4.20 -44.18
C LYS A 180 17.15 2.72 -44.56
N LYS A 181 17.17 1.82 -43.58
CA LYS A 181 16.97 0.38 -43.81
C LYS A 181 15.54 0.07 -44.21
N LEU A 182 14.56 0.76 -43.63
CA LEU A 182 13.15 0.66 -44.02
C LEU A 182 12.95 1.15 -45.46
N SER A 183 13.51 2.30 -45.85
CA SER A 183 13.39 2.77 -47.24
C SER A 183 14.04 1.80 -48.23
N ALA A 184 15.21 1.24 -47.90
CA ALA A 184 15.85 0.23 -48.73
C ALA A 184 15.03 -1.06 -48.84
N ALA A 185 14.41 -1.53 -47.74
CA ALA A 185 13.54 -2.71 -47.75
C ALA A 185 12.25 -2.47 -48.54
N VAL A 186 11.70 -1.26 -48.47
CA VAL A 186 10.56 -0.81 -49.29
C VAL A 186 10.92 -0.81 -50.78
N ASP A 187 12.11 -0.34 -51.15
CA ASP A 187 12.60 -0.32 -52.53
C ASP A 187 12.87 -1.74 -53.06
N GLN A 188 13.43 -2.62 -52.21
CA GLN A 188 13.67 -4.04 -52.52
C GLN A 188 12.40 -4.90 -52.46
N ARG A 189 11.27 -4.32 -52.02
CA ARG A 189 9.96 -4.99 -51.87
C ARG A 189 9.97 -6.20 -50.95
N ASP A 190 10.83 -6.19 -49.95
CA ASP A 190 10.98 -7.29 -49.00
C ASP A 190 9.99 -7.15 -47.83
N HIS A 191 8.82 -7.79 -47.99
CA HIS A 191 7.72 -7.72 -47.03
C HIS A 191 8.11 -8.11 -45.58
N PRO A 192 8.78 -9.26 -45.32
CA PRO A 192 9.14 -9.64 -43.94
C PRO A 192 10.11 -8.65 -43.28
N ASN A 193 11.07 -8.09 -44.03
CA ASN A 193 11.99 -7.10 -43.47
C ASN A 193 11.30 -5.75 -43.21
N VAL A 194 10.38 -5.33 -44.07
CA VAL A 194 9.55 -4.13 -43.83
C VAL A 194 8.78 -4.27 -42.51
N LEU A 195 8.11 -5.42 -42.29
CA LEU A 195 7.38 -5.69 -41.04
C LEU A 195 8.31 -5.67 -39.81
N ARG A 196 9.50 -6.26 -39.93
CA ARG A 196 10.51 -6.29 -38.86
C ARG A 196 10.92 -4.89 -38.44
N PHE A 197 11.24 -4.01 -39.40
CA PHE A 197 11.65 -2.64 -39.09
C PHE A 197 10.49 -1.79 -38.56
N ILE A 198 9.25 -2.01 -39.01
CA ILE A 198 8.09 -1.27 -38.50
C ILE A 198 7.81 -1.60 -37.03
N ARG A 199 7.98 -2.86 -36.63
CA ARG A 199 7.85 -3.27 -35.22
C ARG A 199 8.83 -2.54 -34.29
N LEU A 200 9.94 -2.02 -34.82
CA LEU A 200 10.89 -1.20 -34.05
C LEU A 200 10.39 0.22 -33.79
N TYR A 201 9.42 0.74 -34.53
CA TYR A 201 8.92 2.11 -34.32
C TYR A 201 8.13 2.27 -33.02
N THR A 202 7.46 1.21 -32.55
CA THR A 202 6.76 1.16 -31.26
C THR A 202 7.70 1.38 -30.06
N PRO A 203 8.74 0.56 -29.84
CA PRO A 203 9.68 0.78 -28.74
C PRO A 203 10.47 2.10 -28.85
N LEU A 204 10.60 2.68 -30.06
CA LEU A 204 11.25 3.98 -30.26
C LEU A 204 10.33 5.18 -29.94
N GLY A 205 9.01 4.96 -29.82
CA GLY A 205 8.02 5.99 -29.55
C GLY A 205 7.73 6.90 -30.75
N ILE A 206 7.95 6.41 -31.98
CA ILE A 206 7.65 7.14 -33.23
C ILE A 206 6.62 6.36 -34.06
N GLU A 207 5.54 5.97 -33.40
CA GLU A 207 4.55 5.09 -34.00
C GLU A 207 3.81 5.76 -35.18
N GLU A 208 3.57 7.07 -35.10
CA GLU A 208 2.86 7.81 -36.15
C GLU A 208 3.63 7.85 -37.48
N GLU A 209 4.93 8.14 -37.45
CA GLU A 209 5.75 8.15 -38.67
C GLU A 209 5.92 6.73 -39.23
N GLY A 210 6.10 5.73 -38.37
CA GLY A 210 6.20 4.32 -38.77
C GLY A 210 4.93 3.84 -39.46
N LEU A 211 3.77 4.18 -38.90
CA LEU A 211 2.46 3.87 -39.48
C LEU A 211 2.27 4.56 -40.84
N GLN A 212 2.60 5.84 -40.95
CA GLN A 212 2.48 6.57 -42.23
C GLN A 212 3.37 5.95 -43.32
N ALA A 213 4.61 5.59 -42.97
CA ALA A 213 5.52 4.90 -43.88
C ALA A 213 4.96 3.53 -44.30
N TYR A 214 4.35 2.79 -43.36
CA TYR A 214 3.77 1.48 -43.66
C TYR A 214 2.53 1.56 -44.55
N VAL A 215 1.62 2.49 -44.26
CA VAL A 215 0.42 2.74 -45.08
C VAL A 215 0.84 3.13 -46.50
N SER A 216 1.88 3.96 -46.65
CA SER A 216 2.44 4.33 -47.96
C SER A 216 3.01 3.12 -48.72
N TYR A 217 3.70 2.22 -48.02
CA TYR A 217 4.18 0.97 -48.60
C TYR A 217 3.04 0.05 -49.05
N LEU A 218 2.06 -0.22 -48.19
CA LEU A 218 0.89 -1.04 -48.53
C LEU A 218 0.13 -0.49 -49.73
N ARG A 219 -0.01 0.84 -49.80
CA ARG A 219 -0.61 1.52 -50.96
C ARG A 219 0.15 1.23 -52.25
N LYS A 220 1.49 1.30 -52.23
CA LYS A 220 2.32 1.00 -53.41
C LYS A 220 2.20 -0.46 -53.82
N VAL A 221 2.17 -1.39 -52.86
CA VAL A 221 2.05 -2.83 -53.12
C VAL A 221 0.70 -3.14 -53.77
N ILE A 222 -0.41 -2.64 -53.20
CA ILE A 222 -1.76 -2.86 -53.72
C ILE A 222 -1.95 -2.18 -55.07
N GLY A 223 -1.47 -0.94 -55.23
CA GLY A 223 -1.51 -0.25 -56.52
C GLY A 223 -0.78 -1.01 -57.62
N MET A 224 0.41 -1.52 -57.33
CA MET A 224 1.18 -2.31 -58.29
C MET A 224 0.50 -3.65 -58.63
N ARG A 225 -0.03 -4.39 -57.64
CA ARG A 225 -0.82 -5.61 -57.90
C ARG A 225 -2.03 -5.30 -58.78
N SER A 226 -2.78 -4.25 -58.46
CA SER A 226 -3.95 -3.86 -59.25
C SER A 226 -3.62 -3.44 -60.67
N ARG A 227 -2.46 -2.79 -60.89
CA ARG A 227 -1.95 -2.47 -62.22
C ARG A 227 -1.58 -3.71 -63.02
N LEU A 228 -0.88 -4.67 -62.40
CA LEU A 228 -0.55 -5.94 -63.07
C LEU A 228 -1.80 -6.73 -63.44
N GLU A 229 -2.81 -6.78 -62.56
CA GLU A 229 -4.10 -7.40 -62.88
C GLU A 229 -4.82 -6.67 -64.04
N PHE A 230 -4.78 -5.34 -64.04
CA PHE A 230 -5.37 -4.52 -65.10
C PHE A 230 -4.64 -4.66 -66.45
N GLU A 231 -3.31 -4.66 -66.44
CA GLU A 231 -2.48 -4.92 -67.62
C GLU A 231 -2.72 -6.32 -68.17
N HIS A 232 -2.80 -7.34 -67.31
CA HIS A 232 -3.15 -8.70 -67.73
C HIS A 232 -4.55 -8.79 -68.36
N LEU A 233 -5.52 -8.07 -67.81
CA LEU A 233 -6.86 -7.94 -68.40
C LEU A 233 -6.85 -7.20 -69.75
N MET A 234 -5.95 -6.23 -69.92
CA MET A 234 -5.75 -5.50 -71.17
C MET A 234 -5.09 -6.37 -72.24
N GLU A 235 -4.07 -7.15 -71.89
CA GLU A 235 -3.45 -8.14 -72.79
C GLU A 235 -4.46 -9.20 -73.28
N LEU A 236 -5.33 -9.67 -72.38
CA LEU A 236 -6.44 -10.58 -72.73
C LEU A 236 -7.51 -9.92 -73.62
N MET A 237 -7.58 -8.59 -73.64
CA MET A 237 -8.44 -7.82 -74.56
C MET A 237 -7.79 -7.72 -75.94
N GLU A 238 -6.49 -7.42 -76.00
CA GLU A 238 -5.74 -7.24 -77.26
C GLU A 238 -5.54 -8.54 -78.03
N GLN A 239 -5.42 -9.69 -77.36
CA GLN A 239 -5.30 -11.00 -78.00
C GLN A 239 -6.62 -11.51 -78.63
N LYS A 240 -7.75 -10.83 -78.41
CA LYS A 240 -9.08 -11.37 -78.69
C LYS A 240 -9.70 -10.86 -79.98
N ASN A 241 -9.18 -11.34 -81.10
CA ASN A 241 -9.83 -11.22 -82.41
C ASN A 241 -10.84 -12.35 -82.69
N ASN A 242 -11.14 -13.26 -81.75
CA ASN A 242 -12.13 -14.33 -81.94
C ASN A 242 -12.86 -14.71 -80.64
N GLN A 243 -14.16 -14.37 -80.60
CA GLN A 243 -15.30 -14.99 -79.89
C GLN A 243 -15.29 -15.13 -78.35
N ASN A 244 -16.33 -14.54 -77.74
CA ASN A 244 -17.10 -15.01 -76.57
C ASN A 244 -16.45 -15.21 -75.18
N GLN A 245 -15.64 -14.26 -74.70
CA GLN A 245 -15.43 -14.15 -73.25
C GLN A 245 -15.45 -12.68 -72.84
N GLN A 246 -16.50 -12.32 -72.07
CA GLN A 246 -16.70 -10.99 -71.51
C GLN A 246 -15.52 -10.63 -70.60
N VAL A 247 -14.87 -9.50 -70.87
CA VAL A 247 -13.85 -8.93 -70.00
C VAL A 247 -14.54 -8.57 -68.67
N ASN A 248 -14.20 -9.27 -67.60
CA ASN A 248 -14.89 -9.13 -66.32
C ASN A 248 -14.25 -8.03 -65.45
N PHE A 249 -14.51 -6.78 -65.80
CA PHE A 249 -14.10 -5.61 -65.01
C PHE A 249 -14.63 -5.66 -63.57
N VAL A 250 -15.81 -6.26 -63.37
CA VAL A 250 -16.38 -6.47 -62.03
C VAL A 250 -15.54 -7.46 -61.23
N GLY A 251 -15.01 -8.50 -61.88
CA GLY A 251 -14.06 -9.45 -61.29
C GLY A 251 -12.75 -8.78 -60.86
N CYS A 252 -12.18 -7.92 -61.71
CA CYS A 252 -10.99 -7.13 -61.38
C CYS A 252 -11.22 -6.22 -60.17
N LEU A 253 -12.37 -5.51 -60.15
CA LEU A 253 -12.72 -4.64 -59.04
C LEU A 253 -12.96 -5.43 -57.75
N THR A 254 -13.58 -6.62 -57.85
CA THR A 254 -13.80 -7.53 -56.72
C THR A 254 -12.48 -8.04 -56.16
N ASN A 255 -11.52 -8.39 -57.02
CA ASN A 255 -10.18 -8.81 -56.63
C ASN A 255 -9.40 -7.67 -55.97
N LEU A 256 -9.48 -6.43 -56.49
CA LEU A 256 -8.91 -5.25 -55.83
C LEU A 256 -9.45 -5.08 -54.40
N PHE A 257 -10.77 -5.14 -54.21
CA PHE A 257 -11.36 -5.02 -52.89
C PHE A 257 -10.96 -6.19 -51.98
N LYS A 258 -10.88 -7.40 -52.52
CA LYS A 258 -10.41 -8.58 -51.79
C LYS A 258 -8.96 -8.43 -51.36
N ASP A 259 -8.08 -7.92 -52.21
CA ASP A 259 -6.68 -7.65 -51.92
C ASP A 259 -6.51 -6.57 -50.85
N ILE A 260 -7.35 -5.52 -50.89
CA ILE A 260 -7.38 -4.50 -49.84
C ILE A 260 -7.82 -5.10 -48.51
N VAL A 261 -8.89 -5.91 -48.50
CA VAL A 261 -9.40 -6.56 -47.28
C VAL A 261 -8.37 -7.53 -46.71
N LEU A 262 -7.78 -8.39 -47.54
CA LEU A 262 -6.74 -9.33 -47.11
C LEU A 262 -5.51 -8.61 -46.55
N ALA A 263 -5.06 -7.54 -47.20
CA ALA A 263 -3.95 -6.74 -46.70
C ALA A 263 -4.27 -6.04 -45.37
N ILE A 264 -5.54 -5.74 -45.08
CA ILE A 264 -5.97 -5.20 -43.78
C ILE A 264 -6.00 -6.31 -42.74
N GLU A 265 -6.59 -7.45 -43.06
CA GLU A 265 -6.74 -8.60 -42.15
C GLU A 265 -5.39 -9.19 -41.75
N GLU A 266 -4.48 -9.43 -42.70
CA GLU A 266 -3.13 -9.95 -42.44
C GLU A 266 -2.28 -9.01 -41.57
N ASN A 267 -2.62 -7.71 -41.55
CA ASN A 267 -1.85 -6.69 -40.87
C ASN A 267 -2.58 -6.08 -39.65
N ASP A 268 -3.76 -6.58 -39.30
CA ASP A 268 -4.60 -6.06 -38.22
C ASP A 268 -3.90 -6.18 -36.86
N GLU A 269 -3.19 -7.28 -36.59
CA GLU A 269 -2.43 -7.47 -35.35
C GLU A 269 -1.32 -6.42 -35.17
N ILE A 270 -0.62 -6.07 -36.25
CA ILE A 270 0.47 -5.09 -36.24
C ILE A 270 -0.10 -3.68 -36.06
N LEU A 271 -1.19 -3.37 -36.78
CA LEU A 271 -1.88 -2.08 -36.71
C LEU A 271 -2.54 -1.83 -35.34
N ARG A 272 -3.06 -2.87 -34.69
CA ARG A 272 -3.62 -2.79 -33.34
C ARG A 272 -2.54 -2.71 -32.27
N GLY A 273 -1.45 -3.45 -32.44
CA GLY A 273 -0.33 -3.50 -31.49
C GLY A 273 0.45 -2.19 -31.40
N SER A 274 0.52 -1.41 -32.49
CA SER A 274 1.37 -0.22 -32.53
C SER A 274 0.66 1.11 -32.23
N VAL A 275 -0.65 1.29 -32.45
CA VAL A 275 -1.34 2.60 -32.22
C VAL A 275 -2.82 2.44 -31.79
N GLY A 276 -3.27 1.22 -31.47
CA GLY A 276 -4.69 0.97 -31.21
C GLY A 276 -5.61 1.45 -32.37
N LYS A 277 -6.88 1.76 -32.06
CA LYS A 277 -7.95 2.04 -33.04
C LYS A 277 -7.65 3.12 -34.09
N MET A 278 -6.67 4.00 -33.88
CA MET A 278 -6.31 5.09 -34.81
C MET A 278 -5.58 4.57 -36.07
N GLY A 279 -4.87 3.44 -35.96
CA GLY A 279 -4.16 2.82 -37.09
C GLY A 279 -5.08 2.41 -38.24
N LEU A 280 -6.20 1.76 -37.90
CA LEU A 280 -7.24 1.39 -38.89
C LEU A 280 -7.84 2.63 -39.56
N PHE A 281 -8.14 3.68 -38.78
CA PHE A 281 -8.78 4.87 -39.32
C PHE A 281 -7.89 5.57 -40.37
N MET A 282 -6.60 5.72 -40.08
CA MET A 282 -5.62 6.29 -41.02
C MET A 282 -5.50 5.46 -42.29
N LEU A 283 -5.50 4.14 -42.16
CA LEU A 283 -5.43 3.23 -43.31
C LEU A 283 -6.70 3.32 -44.17
N PHE A 284 -7.89 3.28 -43.57
CA PHE A 284 -9.17 3.44 -44.28
C PHE A 284 -9.28 4.80 -44.98
N VAL A 285 -8.89 5.89 -44.32
CA VAL A 285 -8.89 7.24 -44.92
C VAL A 285 -7.91 7.31 -46.08
N SER A 286 -6.71 6.73 -45.94
CA SER A 286 -5.70 6.72 -46.99
C SER A 286 -6.13 5.90 -48.22
N PHE A 287 -6.72 4.72 -48.01
CA PHE A 287 -7.27 3.89 -49.09
C PHE A 287 -8.43 4.58 -49.80
N LYS A 288 -9.40 5.11 -49.04
CA LYS A 288 -10.54 5.86 -49.61
C LYS A 288 -10.04 7.04 -50.45
N ARG A 289 -9.02 7.76 -49.97
CA ARG A 289 -8.43 8.90 -50.70
C ARG A 289 -7.65 8.47 -51.95
N SER A 290 -7.02 7.30 -51.94
CA SER A 290 -6.33 6.74 -53.11
C SER A 290 -7.31 6.30 -54.20
N VAL A 291 -8.41 5.65 -53.82
CA VAL A 291 -9.46 5.21 -54.75
C VAL A 291 -10.19 6.42 -55.37
N ILE A 292 -10.49 7.45 -54.57
CA ILE A 292 -11.19 8.66 -55.05
C ILE A 292 -10.31 9.55 -55.96
N ARG A 293 -9.00 9.60 -55.74
CA ARG A 293 -8.09 10.44 -56.54
C ARG A 293 -7.62 9.79 -57.85
N GLY A 294 -8.07 8.58 -58.18
CA GLY A 294 -7.67 7.87 -59.42
C GLY A 294 -6.17 7.54 -59.49
N GLY A 295 -5.49 7.49 -58.35
CA GLY A 295 -4.05 7.26 -58.25
C GLY A 295 -3.72 5.83 -57.81
N LEU A 296 -4.30 4.85 -58.51
CA LEU A 296 -3.86 3.45 -58.53
C LEU A 296 -2.94 3.22 -59.74
#